data_AF-A0A3N6GJ84-F1
#
_entry.id   AF-A0A3N6GJ84-F1
#
_cell.length_a   1.000
_cell.length_b   1.000
_cell.length_c   1.000
_cell.angle_alpha   90.00
_cell.angle_beta   90.00
_cell.angle_gamma   90.00
#
_symmetry.space_group_name_H-M   'P 1'
#
loop_
_entity.id
_entity.type
_entity.pdbx_description
1 polymer ?
#
loop_
_entity_poly.entity_id
_entity_poly.type
_entity_poly.pdbx_seq_one_letter_code
_entity_poly.pdbx_strand_id
1 'polypeptide(L)'
;MTGIGPTIGNPAPGPGLRVRFDGPKSMVSADWSCACGAPGEDAIGPDAVQQLVLRAERHRRDTCPNDDVRTAAAMRDHRRKHPSKRK
;
A
#
# COMPACT_ATOMS: atom_id res chain seq x y z
N MET A 1 -5.90 5.47 16.09
CA MET A 1 -4.81 4.58 16.58
C MET A 1 -3.53 5.01 15.89
N THR A 2 -2.57 5.51 16.67
CA THR A 2 -1.23 5.89 16.22
C THR A 2 -0.39 4.62 16.07
N GLY A 3 -0.32 4.10 14.85
CA GLY A 3 0.47 2.92 14.49
C GLY A 3 1.98 3.19 14.54
N ILE A 4 2.74 2.23 15.04
CA ILE A 4 4.20 2.30 15.20
C ILE A 4 4.84 1.90 13.87
N GLY A 5 4.72 2.78 12.86
CA GLY A 5 5.52 2.84 11.63
C GLY A 5 5.00 2.09 10.38
N PRO A 6 5.48 2.47 9.17
CA PRO A 6 6.16 3.70 8.79
C PRO A 6 5.22 4.91 8.67
N THR A 7 5.79 6.08 8.83
CA THR A 7 5.26 7.37 8.41
C THR A 7 6.51 8.09 7.94
N ILE A 8 7.02 7.75 6.74
CA ILE A 8 8.37 8.17 6.33
C ILE A 8 8.36 9.71 6.13
N GLY A 9 8.86 10.43 7.14
CA GLY A 9 9.17 11.86 7.11
C GLY A 9 8.00 12.84 7.29
N ASN A 10 6.74 12.38 7.33
CA ASN A 10 5.57 13.24 7.45
C ASN A 10 4.56 12.64 8.45
N PRO A 11 4.14 13.40 9.50
CA PRO A 11 3.14 12.92 10.47
C PRO A 11 1.76 12.65 9.83
N ALA A 12 1.50 13.20 8.65
CA ALA A 12 0.29 12.96 7.86
C ALA A 12 0.67 12.68 6.39
N PRO A 13 1.15 11.47 6.07
CA PRO A 13 1.82 11.21 4.79
C PRO A 13 0.87 11.12 3.58
N GLY A 14 -0.43 11.37 3.78
CA GLY A 14 -1.47 11.24 2.76
C GLY A 14 -1.89 9.78 2.50
N PRO A 15 -2.81 9.52 1.55
CA PRO A 15 -3.25 8.18 1.18
C PRO A 15 -2.16 7.42 0.42
N GLY A 16 -1.92 6.15 0.77
CA GLY A 16 -0.81 5.39 0.17
C GLY A 16 -0.59 4.03 0.80
N LEU A 17 0.21 3.20 0.13
CA LEU A 17 0.79 1.99 0.70
C LEU A 17 2.29 2.24 0.68
N ARG A 18 2.95 2.16 1.83
CA ARG A 18 4.39 2.38 1.94
C ARG A 18 4.97 1.17 2.63
N VAL A 19 6.06 0.66 2.07
CA VAL A 19 6.77 -0.50 2.59
C VAL A 19 8.22 -0.08 2.76
N ARG A 20 8.77 -0.33 3.94
CA ARG A 20 10.16 -0.07 4.28
C ARG A 20 10.90 -1.39 4.41
N PHE A 21 11.96 -1.52 3.62
CA PHE A 21 12.87 -2.65 3.64
C PHE A 21 14.30 -2.11 3.49
N ASP A 22 14.94 -1.82 4.62
CA ASP A 22 16.24 -1.14 4.64
C ASP A 22 17.43 -2.09 4.38
N GLY A 23 17.20 -3.40 4.47
CA GLY A 23 18.22 -4.42 4.23
C GLY A 23 17.86 -5.79 4.80
N PRO A 24 18.71 -6.81 4.55
CA PRO A 24 18.42 -8.22 4.88
C PRO A 24 18.32 -8.51 6.39
N LYS A 25 18.90 -7.66 7.24
CA LYS A 25 18.79 -7.75 8.71
C LYS A 25 17.75 -6.78 9.29
N SER A 26 17.16 -5.93 8.47
CA SER A 26 16.17 -4.95 8.91
C SER A 26 14.79 -5.59 9.01
N MET A 27 14.03 -5.20 10.03
CA MET A 27 12.64 -5.62 10.16
C MET A 27 11.80 -4.88 9.14
N VAL A 28 11.10 -5.62 8.28
CA VAL A 28 10.20 -5.03 7.28
C VAL A 28 9.03 -4.38 8.01
N SER A 29 8.64 -3.18 7.59
CA SER A 29 7.43 -2.53 8.10
C SER A 29 6.66 -1.87 6.96
N ALA A 30 5.35 -1.75 7.12
CA ALA A 30 4.49 -1.13 6.14
C ALA A 30 3.29 -0.42 6.78
N ASP A 31 2.83 0.63 6.13
CA ASP A 31 1.65 1.40 6.49
C ASP A 31 0.77 1.61 5.27
N TRP A 32 -0.53 1.62 5.51
CA TRP A 32 -1.54 1.82 4.50
C TRP A 32 -2.61 2.78 4.97
N SER A 33 -3.01 3.65 4.06
CA SER A 33 -4.20 4.49 4.18
C SER A 33 -4.83 4.70 2.80
N CYS A 34 -6.13 4.97 2.79
CA CYS A 34 -6.86 5.22 1.55
C CYS A 34 -7.57 6.57 1.58
N ALA A 35 -7.69 7.20 0.41
CA ALA A 35 -8.40 8.47 0.24
C ALA A 35 -9.91 8.36 0.51
N CYS A 36 -10.46 7.14 0.53
CA CYS A 36 -11.86 6.90 0.87
C CYS A 36 -12.16 6.98 2.37
N GLY A 37 -11.14 7.21 3.22
CA GLY A 37 -11.32 7.25 4.67
C GLY A 37 -11.36 5.87 5.34
N ALA A 38 -10.99 4.80 4.62
CA ALA A 38 -10.79 3.49 5.25
C ALA A 38 -9.78 3.58 6.40
N PRO A 39 -9.97 2.78 7.49
CA PRO A 39 -9.04 2.77 8.61
C PRO A 39 -7.61 2.54 8.14
N GLY A 40 -6.69 3.37 8.62
CA GLY A 40 -5.28 3.14 8.39
C GLY A 40 -4.82 1.86 9.08
N GLU A 41 -3.94 1.11 8.42
CA GLU A 41 -3.37 -0.13 8.93
C GLU A 41 -1.85 -0.05 8.89
N ASP A 42 -1.19 -0.60 9.90
CA ASP A 42 0.26 -0.76 9.98
C ASP A 42 0.62 -2.24 10.24
N ALA A 43 1.80 -2.63 9.77
CA ALA A 43 2.31 -3.99 9.92
C ALA A 43 3.83 -3.99 10.07
N ILE A 44 4.32 -4.89 10.93
CA ILE A 44 5.74 -5.11 11.17
C ILE A 44 6.03 -6.61 11.03
N GLY A 45 7.10 -6.95 10.33
CA GLY A 45 7.50 -8.32 10.01
C GLY A 45 7.05 -8.75 8.60
N PRO A 46 7.78 -9.68 7.96
CA PRO A 46 7.59 -10.02 6.55
C PRO A 46 6.17 -10.53 6.24
N ASP A 47 5.65 -11.46 7.03
CA ASP A 47 4.32 -12.06 6.79
C ASP A 47 3.20 -11.04 7.00
N ALA A 48 3.27 -10.26 8.08
CA ALA A 48 2.28 -9.24 8.39
C ALA A 48 2.25 -8.14 7.31
N VAL A 49 3.43 -7.72 6.85
CA VAL A 49 3.57 -6.76 5.75
C VAL A 49 2.99 -7.35 4.46
N GLN A 50 3.27 -8.60 4.14
CA GLN A 50 2.71 -9.25 2.95
C GLN A 50 1.18 -9.29 3.00
N GLN A 51 0.59 -9.65 4.15
CA GLN A 51 -0.87 -9.65 4.32
C GLN A 51 -1.45 -8.25 4.19
N LEU A 52 -0.80 -7.23 4.75
CA LEU A 52 -1.22 -5.84 4.62
C LEU A 52 -1.23 -5.39 3.15
N VAL A 53 -0.18 -5.69 2.40
CA VAL A 53 -0.09 -5.36 0.97
C VAL A 53 -1.25 -6.00 0.20
N LEU A 54 -1.54 -7.28 0.45
CA LEU A 54 -2.64 -7.99 -0.20
C LEU A 54 -4.01 -7.38 0.15
N ARG A 55 -4.26 -7.04 1.42
CA ARG A 55 -5.48 -6.37 1.85
C ARG A 55 -5.62 -4.99 1.21
N ALA A 56 -4.56 -4.20 1.20
CA ALA A 56 -4.50 -2.88 0.58
C ALA A 56 -4.80 -2.93 -0.93
N GLU A 57 -4.23 -3.90 -1.65
CA GLU A 57 -4.51 -4.08 -3.08
C GLU A 57 -5.95 -4.52 -3.34
N ARG A 58 -6.47 -5.50 -2.59
CA ARG A 58 -7.87 -5.93 -2.68
C ARG A 58 -8.82 -4.78 -2.40
N HIS A 59 -8.55 -3.99 -1.36
CA HIS A 59 -9.40 -2.85 -1.04
C HIS A 59 -9.47 -1.87 -2.21
N ARG A 60 -8.31 -1.47 -2.75
CA ARG A 60 -8.25 -0.51 -3.87
C ARG A 60 -8.90 -1.02 -5.14
N ARG A 61 -8.90 -2.34 -5.37
CA ARG A 61 -9.46 -2.94 -6.58
C ARG A 61 -10.96 -3.17 -6.47
N ASP A 62 -11.39 -3.80 -5.37
CA ASP A 62 -12.69 -4.45 -5.30
C ASP A 62 -13.67 -3.73 -4.37
N THR A 63 -13.20 -3.05 -3.31
CA THR A 63 -14.10 -2.52 -2.26
C THR A 63 -14.09 -1.00 -2.10
N CYS A 64 -13.10 -0.30 -2.65
CA CYS A 64 -12.95 1.13 -2.43
C CYS A 64 -14.12 1.91 -3.06
N PRO A 65 -14.86 2.74 -2.32
CA PRO A 65 -15.97 3.53 -2.87
C PRO A 65 -15.49 4.68 -3.74
N ASN A 66 -14.21 5.06 -3.68
CA ASN A 66 -13.64 6.13 -4.50
C ASN A 66 -13.24 5.60 -5.89
N ASP A 67 -13.92 6.08 -6.92
CA ASP A 67 -13.75 5.67 -8.32
C ASP A 67 -12.36 5.98 -8.87
N ASP A 68 -11.72 7.07 -8.46
CA ASP A 68 -10.36 7.44 -8.88
C ASP A 68 -9.34 6.42 -8.35
N VAL A 69 -9.53 5.96 -7.11
CA VAL A 69 -8.68 4.94 -6.49
C VAL A 69 -8.82 3.61 -7.23
N ARG A 70 -10.05 3.21 -7.58
CA ARG A 70 -10.31 1.97 -8.34
C ARG A 70 -9.73 2.06 -9.75
N THR A 71 -9.93 3.20 -10.43
CA THR A 71 -9.40 3.44 -11.79
C THR A 71 -7.87 3.39 -11.78
N ALA A 72 -7.22 4.05 -10.82
CA ALA A 72 -5.77 3.99 -10.67
C ALA A 72 -5.28 2.56 -10.36
N ALA A 73 -6.02 1.77 -9.58
CA ALA A 73 -5.71 0.36 -9.34
C ALA A 73 -5.84 -0.48 -10.61
N ALA A 74 -6.91 -0.32 -11.39
CA ALA A 74 -7.13 -0.99 -12.67
C ALA A 74 -6.02 -0.66 -13.67
N MET A 75 -5.60 0.62 -13.77
CA MET A 75 -4.50 1.04 -14.63
C MET A 75 -3.17 0.40 -14.26
N ARG A 76 -2.88 0.22 -12.95
CA ARG A 76 -1.69 -0.50 -12.49
C ARG A 76 -1.75 -1.98 -12.85
N ASP A 77 -2.88 -2.63 -12.64
CA ASP A 77 -3.09 -4.04 -13.00
C ASP A 77 -2.92 -4.26 -14.51
N HIS A 78 -3.50 -3.38 -15.33
CA HIS A 78 -3.31 -3.39 -16.78
C HIS A 78 -1.83 -3.28 -17.16
N ARG A 79 -1.08 -2.33 -16.57
CA ARG A 79 0.37 -2.21 -16.85
C ARG A 79 1.17 -3.45 -16.43
N ARG A 80 0.79 -4.13 -15.34
CA ARG A 80 1.43 -5.39 -14.92
C ARG A 80 1.18 -6.52 -15.93
N LYS A 81 -0.02 -6.59 -16.50
CA LYS A 81 -0.41 -7.60 -17.51
C LYS A 81 0.11 -7.28 -18.92
N HIS A 82 0.32 -5.99 -19.22
CA HIS A 82 0.82 -5.49 -20.49
C HIS A 82 2.15 -4.76 -20.28
N PRO A 83 3.22 -5.46 -19.85
CA PRO A 83 4.52 -4.83 -19.69
C PRO A 83 4.96 -4.27 -21.04
N SER A 84 5.26 -2.97 -21.09
CA SER A 84 5.85 -2.42 -22.30
C SER A 84 7.20 -3.09 -22.52
N LYS A 85 7.43 -3.59 -23.74
CA LYS A 85 8.78 -3.98 -24.16
C LYS A 85 9.61 -2.69 -24.15
N ARG A 86 10.40 -2.53 -23.10
CA ARG A 86 11.36 -1.44 -22.97
C ARG A 86 12.34 -1.58 -24.15
N LYS A 87 12.31 -0.63 -25.09
CA LYS A 87 13.37 -0.44 -26.08
C LYS A 87 14.59 0.16 -25.39
#